data_AF-A0A395I7K4-F1
#
_entry.id   AF-A0A395I7K4-F1
#
_cell.length_a   1.000
_cell.length_b   1.000
_cell.length_c   1.000
_cell.angle_alpha   90.00
_cell.angle_beta   90.00
_cell.angle_gamma   90.00
#
_symmetry.space_group_name_H-M   'P 1'
#
loop_
_entity.id
_entity.type
_entity.pdbx_description
1 polymer ?
#
loop_
_entity_poly.entity_id
_entity_poly.type
_entity_poly.pdbx_seq_one_letter_code
_entity_poly.pdbx_strand_id
1 'polypeptide(L)'
;MGEGGYRQINKTLNACAFDDYLVTQQSRLPKLLDVEQLSPRVLRVLGQNAGKFTLQGTNTYIVGTGQHRLIIDTAQGYREWADLIDVTLSDRSISLSHVFLTHWHGDHTGGVPDLIRMYPHLADGIYKNTPEHGQHPIEEGQIFQVEGATIRAVHGPGHSHDHMCFVLEEENAMFTGDNVLGHGTSAVEQLGLYMETLRKLQAQGCKTGYPAHGAVIPDLNLKISTELAQKTRREKQCLAALGRIRKEKSSGQLASVTVSELIDVIHGTCVDEEVRKMALEPFMEEVLRKLAEDGKVAFRVRKGVKTWFALA
;
A
#
# COMPACT_ATOMS: atom_id res chain seq x y z
N MET A 1 49.75 25.28 11.69
CA MET A 1 49.21 24.13 12.45
C MET A 1 47.86 24.59 12.97
N GLY A 2 46.77 24.43 12.21
CA GLY A 2 46.04 23.17 11.98
C GLY A 2 44.86 23.17 12.96
N GLU A 3 43.81 23.96 12.67
CA GLU A 3 42.53 23.53 12.08
C GLU A 3 41.82 22.42 12.87
N GLY A 4 40.67 22.80 13.45
CA GLY A 4 39.75 21.93 14.17
C GLY A 4 38.43 22.65 14.40
N GLY A 5 37.76 23.04 13.32
CA GLY A 5 36.44 23.68 13.32
C GLY A 5 35.53 23.03 12.28
N TYR A 6 34.23 22.98 12.59
CA TYR A 6 33.10 22.46 11.80
C TYR A 6 32.85 20.94 11.82
N ARG A 7 32.22 20.51 12.92
CA ARG A 7 31.47 19.26 13.03
C ARG A 7 30.03 19.55 13.48
N GLN A 8 29.30 20.30 12.66
CA GLN A 8 27.85 20.53 12.71
C GLN A 8 27.50 21.25 11.40
N ILE A 9 26.30 20.98 10.85
CA ILE A 9 25.83 21.30 9.48
C ILE A 9 26.13 20.16 8.49
N ASN A 10 25.16 19.25 8.34
CA ASN A 10 24.89 18.36 7.17
C ASN A 10 24.03 17.11 7.53
N LYS A 11 23.43 17.04 8.72
CA LYS A 11 22.33 16.11 8.99
C LYS A 11 20.93 16.70 8.72
N THR A 12 20.80 18.02 8.77
CA THR A 12 19.52 18.74 8.65
C THR A 12 19.16 19.13 7.19
N LEU A 13 20.14 19.19 6.29
CA LEU A 13 19.95 19.60 4.90
C LEU A 13 19.58 18.45 3.95
N ASN A 14 19.92 17.19 4.29
CA ASN A 14 19.74 16.03 3.38
C ASN A 14 18.43 15.26 3.59
N ALA A 15 17.90 15.16 4.83
CA ALA A 15 16.53 14.68 5.05
C ALA A 15 15.49 15.56 4.34
N CYS A 16 15.83 16.86 4.22
CA CYS A 16 14.96 17.87 3.64
C CYS A 16 14.60 17.60 2.19
N ALA A 17 15.44 16.98 1.35
CA ALA A 17 15.15 16.83 -0.08
C ALA A 17 14.14 15.70 -0.39
N PHE A 18 14.26 14.55 0.30
CA PHE A 18 13.28 13.47 0.17
C PHE A 18 11.98 13.82 0.90
N ASP A 19 12.09 14.46 2.07
CA ASP A 19 10.94 15.03 2.75
C ASP A 19 10.28 16.12 1.89
N ASP A 20 11.01 17.00 1.21
CA ASP A 20 10.44 18.01 0.30
C ASP A 20 9.76 17.36 -0.90
N TYR A 21 10.30 16.28 -1.47
CA TYR A 21 9.62 15.51 -2.53
C TYR A 21 8.29 14.95 -2.04
N LEU A 22 8.26 14.37 -0.84
CA LEU A 22 7.07 13.76 -0.25
C LEU A 22 6.09 14.78 0.30
N VAL A 23 6.58 15.90 0.86
CA VAL A 23 5.83 17.09 1.26
C VAL A 23 5.24 17.77 0.02
N THR A 24 5.93 17.75 -1.12
CA THR A 24 5.37 18.24 -2.40
C THR A 24 4.26 17.30 -2.91
N GLN A 25 4.38 15.99 -2.71
CA GLN A 25 3.30 15.04 -2.99
C GLN A 25 2.13 15.24 -2.00
N GLN A 26 2.40 15.44 -0.71
CA GLN A 26 1.40 15.65 0.34
C GLN A 26 0.68 17.00 0.23
N SER A 27 1.37 18.08 -0.14
CA SER A 27 0.79 19.42 -0.32
C SER A 27 -0.19 19.51 -1.49
N ARG A 28 -0.19 18.52 -2.38
CA ARG A 28 -1.16 18.38 -3.48
C ARG A 28 -2.33 17.47 -3.13
N LEU A 29 -2.32 16.85 -1.95
CA LEU A 29 -3.41 15.99 -1.52
C LEU A 29 -4.65 16.84 -1.20
N PRO A 30 -5.85 16.42 -1.64
CA PRO A 30 -7.06 17.08 -1.23
C PRO A 30 -7.24 16.94 0.28
N LYS A 31 -7.80 17.97 0.91
CA LYS A 31 -8.24 17.88 2.30
C LYS A 31 -9.38 16.86 2.38
N LEU A 32 -9.22 15.89 3.28
CA LEU A 32 -10.27 14.95 3.65
C LEU A 32 -10.89 15.41 4.97
N LEU A 33 -12.22 15.28 5.09
CA LEU A 33 -12.89 15.48 6.36
C LEU A 33 -12.63 14.28 7.27
N ASP A 34 -12.52 14.56 8.58
CA ASP A 34 -12.32 13.54 9.61
C ASP A 34 -13.43 12.49 9.60
N VAL A 35 -14.67 12.93 9.34
CA VAL A 35 -15.84 12.07 9.15
C VAL A 35 -16.59 12.52 7.89
N GLU A 36 -16.80 11.60 6.95
CA GLU A 36 -17.47 11.92 5.67
C GLU A 36 -18.40 10.79 5.23
N GLN A 37 -19.67 11.12 4.97
CA GLN A 37 -20.62 10.19 4.36
C GLN A 37 -20.36 10.12 2.85
N LEU A 38 -19.77 9.03 2.37
CA LEU A 38 -19.35 8.87 0.97
C LEU A 38 -20.48 8.35 0.07
N SER A 39 -21.36 7.54 0.64
CA SER A 39 -22.56 7.00 -0.01
C SER A 39 -23.63 6.73 1.06
N PRO A 40 -24.87 6.34 0.70
CA PRO A 40 -25.86 5.94 1.70
C PRO A 40 -25.41 4.79 2.64
N ARG A 41 -24.42 3.98 2.23
CA ARG A 41 -23.91 2.82 2.98
C ARG A 41 -22.56 3.04 3.62
N VAL A 42 -21.73 3.93 3.06
CA VAL A 42 -20.31 4.05 3.43
C VAL A 42 -20.05 5.38 4.13
N LEU A 43 -19.65 5.28 5.39
CA LEU A 43 -19.15 6.39 6.20
C LEU A 43 -17.65 6.20 6.40
N ARG A 44 -16.85 7.19 6.02
CA ARG A 44 -15.40 7.19 6.26
C ARG A 44 -15.08 7.94 7.54
N VAL A 45 -14.22 7.36 8.38
CA VAL A 45 -13.62 8.00 9.55
C VAL A 45 -12.10 7.95 9.40
N LEU A 46 -11.45 9.11 9.43
CA LEU A 46 -10.01 9.24 9.21
C LEU A 46 -9.22 8.92 10.49
N GLY A 47 -8.13 8.18 10.34
CA GLY A 47 -7.31 7.61 11.40
C GLY A 47 -6.50 8.60 12.24
N GLN A 48 -6.57 9.90 11.94
CA GLN A 48 -5.82 10.97 12.62
C GLN A 48 -4.30 10.73 12.66
N ASN A 49 -3.79 9.92 11.72
CA ASN A 49 -2.41 9.44 11.64
C ASN A 49 -1.76 9.87 10.31
N ALA A 50 -1.97 11.13 9.90
CA ALA A 50 -1.39 11.67 8.68
C ALA A 50 0.14 11.51 8.66
N GLY A 51 0.68 11.13 7.50
CA GLY A 51 2.06 10.71 7.43
C GLY A 51 2.53 10.37 6.02
N LYS A 52 3.82 10.08 5.92
CA LYS A 52 4.50 9.79 4.65
C LYS A 52 3.89 8.61 3.90
N PHE A 53 3.51 7.55 4.62
CA PHE A 53 2.95 6.33 4.07
C PHE A 53 1.41 6.31 4.16
N THR A 54 0.85 6.99 5.14
CA THR A 54 -0.59 7.05 5.42
C THR A 54 -1.32 8.22 4.74
N LEU A 55 -0.59 9.08 4.03
CA LEU A 55 -1.13 10.28 3.35
C LEU A 55 -1.85 11.22 4.35
N GLN A 56 -3.14 11.50 4.12
CA GLN A 56 -3.98 12.26 5.04
C GLN A 56 -4.30 11.51 6.34
N GLY A 57 -4.04 10.20 6.38
CA GLY A 57 -4.41 9.27 7.46
C GLY A 57 -5.03 8.00 6.88
N THR A 58 -5.14 6.97 7.70
CA THR A 58 -5.86 5.73 7.33
C THR A 58 -7.36 6.02 7.25
N ASN A 59 -7.98 5.66 6.14
CA ASN A 59 -9.42 5.66 5.98
C ASN A 59 -9.97 4.38 6.63
N THR A 60 -10.68 4.53 7.74
CA THR A 60 -11.53 3.45 8.28
C THR A 60 -12.95 3.63 7.76
N TYR A 61 -13.66 2.53 7.50
CA TYR A 61 -14.96 2.58 6.84
C TYR A 61 -16.03 1.89 7.68
N ILE A 62 -17.07 2.62 8.08
CA ILE A 62 -18.27 2.06 8.71
C ILE A 62 -19.30 1.81 7.60
N VAL A 63 -19.77 0.56 7.48
CA VAL A 63 -20.55 0.09 6.33
C VAL A 63 -21.88 -0.51 6.76
N GLY A 64 -22.96 -0.09 6.09
CA GLY A 64 -24.34 -0.53 6.32
C GLY A 64 -25.30 0.65 6.39
N THR A 65 -26.61 0.37 6.32
CA THR A 65 -27.67 1.39 6.44
C THR A 65 -28.34 1.38 7.81
N GLY A 66 -28.39 0.23 8.46
CA GLY A 66 -29.06 0.04 9.75
C GLY A 66 -28.28 0.52 10.96
N GLN A 67 -28.81 0.17 12.14
CA GLN A 67 -28.16 0.40 13.42
C GLN A 67 -26.90 -0.48 13.58
N HIS A 68 -26.97 -1.75 13.17
CA HIS A 68 -25.81 -2.64 13.21
C HIS A 68 -25.01 -2.54 11.92
N ARG A 69 -23.75 -2.10 12.03
CA ARG A 69 -22.83 -1.89 10.90
C ARG A 69 -21.52 -2.62 11.13
N LEU A 70 -20.73 -2.81 10.09
CA LEU A 70 -19.35 -3.31 10.22
C LEU A 70 -18.36 -2.16 10.06
N ILE A 71 -17.14 -2.35 10.53
CA ILE A 71 -16.02 -1.43 10.30
C ILE A 71 -14.90 -2.15 9.55
N ILE A 72 -14.26 -1.46 8.61
CA ILE A 72 -13.06 -1.93 7.90
C ILE A 72 -11.87 -1.07 8.34
N ASP A 73 -10.82 -1.74 8.81
CA ASP A 73 -9.61 -1.23 9.43
C ASP A 73 -9.82 -0.41 10.71
N THR A 74 -8.73 -0.24 11.48
CA THR A 74 -8.73 0.35 12.82
C THR A 74 -7.65 1.41 13.03
N ALA A 75 -7.08 1.96 11.95
CA ALA A 75 -6.04 2.98 12.02
C ALA A 75 -4.81 2.55 12.87
N GLN A 76 -4.01 3.54 13.30
CA GLN A 76 -2.72 3.35 14.00
C GLN A 76 -2.84 3.08 15.52
N GLY A 77 -4.04 3.18 16.09
CA GLY A 77 -4.23 3.12 17.56
C GLY A 77 -3.93 4.44 18.28
N TYR A 78 -4.13 5.58 17.59
CA TYR A 78 -4.09 6.88 18.24
C TYR A 78 -5.41 7.16 18.97
N ARG A 79 -5.32 7.79 20.14
CA ARG A 79 -6.49 8.11 20.98
C ARG A 79 -7.48 8.99 20.22
N GLU A 80 -6.98 9.92 19.41
CA GLU A 80 -7.78 10.85 18.62
C GLU A 80 -8.71 10.12 17.64
N TRP A 81 -8.27 8.99 17.07
CA TRP A 81 -9.15 8.16 16.25
C TRP A 81 -10.19 7.42 17.09
N ALA A 82 -9.81 6.88 18.24
CA ALA A 82 -10.74 6.18 19.13
C ALA A 82 -11.85 7.12 19.64
N ASP A 83 -11.48 8.35 20.06
CA ASP A 83 -12.41 9.38 20.48
C ASP A 83 -13.35 9.78 19.31
N LEU A 84 -12.82 9.89 18.09
CA LEU A 84 -13.61 10.21 16.89
C LEU A 84 -14.60 9.10 16.53
N ILE A 85 -14.21 7.83 16.67
CA ILE A 85 -15.09 6.67 16.49
C ILE A 85 -16.22 6.72 17.52
N ASP A 86 -15.91 6.96 18.80
CA ASP A 86 -16.92 6.95 19.86
C ASP A 86 -17.99 8.03 19.68
N VAL A 87 -17.56 9.25 19.36
CA VAL A 87 -18.48 10.36 19.02
C VAL A 87 -19.29 9.99 17.78
N THR A 88 -18.66 9.48 16.73
CA THR A 88 -19.34 9.16 15.46
C THR A 88 -20.41 8.08 15.63
N LEU A 89 -20.12 7.01 16.37
CA LEU A 89 -21.06 5.92 16.62
C LEU A 89 -22.23 6.39 17.49
N SER A 90 -21.94 7.17 18.53
CA SER A 90 -22.95 7.73 19.45
C SER A 90 -23.91 8.69 18.74
N ASP A 91 -23.38 9.68 18.02
CA ASP A 91 -24.17 10.71 17.31
C ASP A 91 -25.11 10.11 16.26
N ARG A 92 -24.72 8.97 15.69
CA ARG A 92 -25.47 8.29 14.62
C ARG A 92 -26.26 7.08 15.11
N SER A 93 -26.21 6.77 16.41
CA SER A 93 -26.84 5.59 17.01
C SER A 93 -26.44 4.28 16.31
N ILE A 94 -25.16 4.15 15.94
CA ILE A 94 -24.60 2.98 15.27
C ILE A 94 -23.96 2.05 16.30
N SER A 95 -24.20 0.74 16.15
CA SER A 95 -23.51 -0.33 16.86
C SER A 95 -22.67 -1.13 15.87
N LEU A 96 -21.40 -1.34 16.19
CA LEU A 96 -20.54 -2.19 15.36
C LEU A 96 -20.80 -3.68 15.63
N SER A 97 -20.80 -4.47 14.56
CA SER A 97 -21.06 -5.92 14.55
C SER A 97 -19.84 -6.74 14.18
N HIS A 98 -19.03 -6.26 13.24
CA HIS A 98 -17.83 -6.93 12.74
C HIS A 98 -16.72 -5.89 12.52
N VAL A 99 -15.47 -6.30 12.75
CA VAL A 99 -14.25 -5.53 12.47
C VAL A 99 -13.45 -6.32 11.45
N PHE A 100 -13.31 -5.80 10.23
CA PHE A 100 -12.50 -6.42 9.20
C PHE A 100 -11.15 -5.72 9.12
N LEU A 101 -10.07 -6.49 9.20
CA LEU A 101 -8.71 -6.00 9.03
C LEU A 101 -8.24 -6.39 7.63
N THR A 102 -7.84 -5.40 6.84
CA THR A 102 -7.34 -5.64 5.49
C THR A 102 -6.02 -6.41 5.52
N HIS A 103 -5.08 -6.06 6.40
CA HIS A 103 -3.79 -6.74 6.51
C HIS A 103 -3.06 -6.42 7.83
N TRP A 104 -1.87 -6.98 8.02
CA TRP A 104 -1.12 -6.92 9.29
C TRP A 104 -0.50 -5.57 9.65
N HIS A 105 -0.39 -4.60 8.73
CA HIS A 105 0.29 -3.34 9.06
C HIS A 105 -0.37 -2.59 10.22
N GLY A 106 0.45 -1.92 11.02
CA GLY A 106 0.04 -1.33 12.30
C GLY A 106 -0.94 -0.17 12.15
N ASP A 107 -0.94 0.52 11.01
CA ASP A 107 -1.89 1.58 10.67
C ASP A 107 -3.26 1.06 10.20
N HIS A 108 -3.47 -0.26 10.18
CA HIS A 108 -4.77 -0.89 9.92
C HIS A 108 -5.27 -1.69 11.12
N THR A 109 -4.36 -2.17 11.97
CA THR A 109 -4.65 -3.07 13.10
C THR A 109 -4.47 -2.41 14.47
N GLY A 110 -3.82 -1.25 14.53
CA GLY A 110 -3.36 -0.65 15.77
C GLY A 110 -4.47 -0.21 16.71
N GLY A 111 -5.66 0.13 16.20
CA GLY A 111 -6.81 0.54 17.01
C GLY A 111 -7.68 -0.60 17.52
N VAL A 112 -7.36 -1.87 17.21
CA VAL A 112 -8.09 -3.03 17.74
C VAL A 112 -8.19 -3.02 19.28
N PRO A 113 -7.10 -2.80 20.05
CA PRO A 113 -7.18 -2.76 21.51
C PRO A 113 -8.11 -1.66 22.04
N ASP A 114 -8.12 -0.49 21.38
CA ASP A 114 -9.02 0.61 21.74
C ASP A 114 -10.48 0.25 21.47
N LEU A 115 -10.80 -0.36 20.33
CA LEU A 115 -12.16 -0.82 20.03
C LEU A 115 -12.65 -1.84 21.04
N ILE A 116 -11.84 -2.85 21.40
CA ILE A 116 -12.23 -3.86 22.40
C ILE A 116 -12.47 -3.20 23.77
N ARG A 117 -11.61 -2.24 24.15
CA ARG A 117 -11.75 -1.51 25.42
C ARG A 117 -13.05 -0.70 25.48
N MET A 118 -13.42 -0.03 24.38
CA MET A 118 -14.64 0.79 24.32
C MET A 118 -15.90 -0.04 24.10
N TYR A 119 -15.78 -1.14 23.34
CA TYR A 119 -16.87 -2.00 22.90
C TYR A 119 -16.51 -3.49 23.10
N PRO A 120 -16.57 -4.01 24.35
CA PRO A 120 -16.11 -5.36 24.65
C PRO A 120 -16.81 -6.48 23.85
N HIS A 121 -18.03 -6.24 23.38
CA HIS A 121 -18.76 -7.20 22.54
C HIS A 121 -18.12 -7.43 21.17
N LEU A 122 -17.17 -6.58 20.74
CA LEU A 122 -16.42 -6.77 19.50
C LEU A 122 -15.25 -7.75 19.62
N ALA A 123 -14.91 -8.23 20.82
CA ALA A 123 -13.75 -9.10 21.02
C ALA A 123 -13.80 -10.37 20.14
N ASP A 124 -15.00 -10.95 19.94
CA ASP A 124 -15.23 -12.13 19.10
C ASP A 124 -15.67 -11.76 17.67
N GLY A 125 -15.52 -10.49 17.28
CA GLY A 125 -16.02 -9.93 16.02
C GLY A 125 -14.93 -9.46 15.06
N ILE A 126 -13.67 -9.84 15.28
CA ILE A 126 -12.52 -9.35 14.51
C ILE A 126 -12.09 -10.40 13.49
N TYR A 127 -11.98 -10.00 12.22
CA TYR A 127 -11.69 -10.90 11.10
C TYR A 127 -10.46 -10.43 10.33
N LYS A 128 -9.54 -11.35 10.03
CA LYS A 128 -8.29 -11.11 9.30
C LYS A 128 -7.86 -12.39 8.57
N ASN A 129 -7.15 -12.27 7.45
CA ASN A 129 -6.76 -13.45 6.67
C ASN A 129 -5.78 -14.35 7.43
N THR A 130 -4.78 -13.73 8.05
CA THR A 130 -3.86 -14.37 9.02
C THR A 130 -4.23 -13.88 10.42
N PRO A 131 -5.21 -14.51 11.09
CA PRO A 131 -5.72 -14.03 12.38
C PRO A 131 -4.69 -14.21 13.50
N GLU A 132 -4.70 -13.24 14.41
CA GLU A 132 -4.00 -13.35 15.69
C GLU A 132 -4.89 -13.98 16.77
N HIS A 133 -4.38 -14.12 18.00
CA HIS A 133 -5.17 -14.68 19.10
C HIS A 133 -6.43 -13.84 19.35
N GLY A 134 -7.59 -14.51 19.39
CA GLY A 134 -8.89 -13.85 19.56
C GLY A 134 -9.50 -13.30 18.26
N GLN A 135 -8.85 -13.49 17.11
CA GLN A 135 -9.38 -13.10 15.80
C GLN A 135 -9.86 -14.33 15.01
N HIS A 136 -10.77 -14.11 14.08
CA HIS A 136 -11.32 -15.11 13.18
C HIS A 136 -10.68 -15.03 11.79
N PRO A 137 -10.45 -16.17 11.12
CA PRO A 137 -9.97 -16.16 9.74
C PRO A 137 -11.04 -15.56 8.81
N ILE A 138 -10.57 -14.90 7.75
CA ILE A 138 -11.41 -14.52 6.61
C ILE A 138 -10.86 -15.12 5.32
N GLU A 139 -11.73 -15.80 4.59
CA GLU A 139 -11.36 -16.57 3.40
C GLU A 139 -11.80 -15.88 2.10
N GLU A 140 -11.14 -16.21 1.00
CA GLU A 140 -11.53 -15.76 -0.34
C GLU A 140 -13.00 -16.13 -0.62
N GLY A 141 -13.78 -15.16 -1.10
CA GLY A 141 -15.18 -15.35 -1.46
C GLY A 141 -16.14 -15.39 -0.27
N GLN A 142 -15.66 -15.33 0.98
CA GLN A 142 -16.53 -15.31 2.15
C GLN A 142 -17.44 -14.08 2.14
N ILE A 143 -18.71 -14.27 2.46
CA ILE A 143 -19.75 -13.23 2.43
C ILE A 143 -20.22 -12.92 3.84
N PHE A 144 -20.33 -11.62 4.13
CA PHE A 144 -20.88 -11.07 5.36
C PHE A 144 -22.01 -10.11 5.02
N GLN A 145 -23.05 -10.09 5.85
CA GLN A 145 -24.22 -9.25 5.64
C GLN A 145 -24.56 -8.46 6.88
N VAL A 146 -24.82 -7.18 6.68
CA VAL A 146 -25.48 -6.28 7.62
C VAL A 146 -26.64 -5.61 6.91
N GLU A 147 -27.47 -4.87 7.62
CA GLU A 147 -28.60 -4.19 6.99
C GLU A 147 -28.10 -3.25 5.87
N GLY A 148 -28.60 -3.51 4.66
CA GLY A 148 -28.30 -2.72 3.47
C GLY A 148 -26.91 -2.92 2.87
N ALA A 149 -26.06 -3.83 3.37
CA ALA A 149 -24.75 -4.09 2.77
C ALA A 149 -24.36 -5.57 2.79
N THR A 150 -23.91 -6.06 1.64
CA THR A 150 -23.32 -7.38 1.43
C THR A 150 -21.86 -7.21 1.08
N ILE A 151 -20.98 -7.69 1.96
CA ILE A 151 -19.53 -7.63 1.80
C ILE A 151 -18.99 -8.99 1.43
N ARG A 152 -18.33 -9.07 0.27
CA ARG A 152 -17.58 -10.27 -0.15
C ARG A 152 -16.09 -10.04 -0.07
N ALA A 153 -15.39 -10.96 0.59
CA ALA A 153 -13.96 -10.90 0.78
C ALA A 153 -13.19 -11.38 -0.47
N VAL A 154 -12.10 -10.70 -0.83
CA VAL A 154 -11.22 -11.03 -1.95
C VAL A 154 -9.79 -10.99 -1.44
N HIS A 155 -9.11 -12.13 -1.41
CA HIS A 155 -7.71 -12.19 -0.99
C HIS A 155 -6.85 -11.49 -2.03
N GLY A 156 -5.93 -10.62 -1.65
CA GLY A 156 -5.19 -9.79 -2.59
C GLY A 156 -3.72 -9.69 -2.22
N PRO A 157 -2.96 -10.80 -2.20
CA PRO A 157 -1.59 -10.75 -1.71
C PRO A 157 -0.67 -9.96 -2.65
N GLY A 158 0.44 -9.49 -2.11
CA GLY A 158 1.53 -8.84 -2.87
C GLY A 158 1.93 -7.48 -2.30
N HIS A 159 0.99 -6.70 -1.79
CA HIS A 159 1.30 -5.61 -0.85
C HIS A 159 1.79 -6.21 0.47
N SER A 160 0.95 -7.05 1.08
CA SER A 160 1.31 -7.99 2.13
C SER A 160 0.80 -9.39 1.76
N HIS A 161 1.30 -10.43 2.43
CA HIS A 161 0.84 -11.81 2.19
C HIS A 161 -0.61 -12.07 2.63
N ASP A 162 -1.09 -11.37 3.66
CA ASP A 162 -2.41 -11.54 4.28
C ASP A 162 -3.46 -10.51 3.81
N HIS A 163 -3.14 -9.74 2.76
CA HIS A 163 -3.98 -8.62 2.33
C HIS A 163 -5.34 -9.07 1.82
N MET A 164 -6.40 -8.40 2.27
CA MET A 164 -7.78 -8.58 1.86
C MET A 164 -8.34 -7.27 1.29
N CYS A 165 -9.01 -7.41 0.16
CA CYS A 165 -9.94 -6.40 -0.35
C CYS A 165 -11.37 -6.87 -0.08
N PHE A 166 -12.32 -5.93 -0.07
CA PHE A 166 -13.72 -6.22 0.20
C PHE A 166 -14.61 -5.60 -0.85
N VAL A 167 -15.46 -6.40 -1.50
CA VAL A 167 -16.45 -5.92 -2.47
C VAL A 167 -17.75 -5.60 -1.73
N LEU A 168 -18.25 -4.38 -1.91
CA LEU A 168 -19.61 -3.97 -1.55
C LEU A 168 -20.53 -4.18 -2.77
N GLU A 169 -21.30 -5.25 -2.73
CA GLU A 169 -22.08 -5.72 -3.88
C GLU A 169 -23.14 -4.68 -4.33
N GLU A 170 -23.83 -4.04 -3.39
CA GLU A 170 -24.91 -3.10 -3.69
C GLU A 170 -24.45 -1.84 -4.42
N GLU A 171 -23.18 -1.46 -4.27
CA GLU A 171 -22.61 -0.25 -4.89
C GLU A 171 -21.63 -0.57 -6.02
N ASN A 172 -21.41 -1.86 -6.31
CA ASN A 172 -20.36 -2.33 -7.20
C ASN A 172 -19.02 -1.61 -6.93
N ALA A 173 -18.66 -1.57 -5.64
CA ALA A 173 -17.52 -0.81 -5.13
C ALA A 173 -16.59 -1.76 -4.35
N MET A 174 -15.33 -1.36 -4.21
CA MET A 174 -14.31 -2.16 -3.53
C MET A 174 -13.59 -1.33 -2.47
N PHE A 175 -13.51 -1.85 -1.26
CA PHE A 175 -12.51 -1.43 -0.28
C PHE A 175 -11.18 -2.06 -0.66
N THR A 176 -10.26 -1.24 -1.17
CA THR A 176 -9.03 -1.73 -1.82
C THR A 176 -7.88 -1.91 -0.84
N GLY A 177 -8.05 -1.47 0.41
CA GLY A 177 -6.96 -1.39 1.39
C GLY A 177 -5.75 -0.68 0.77
N ASP A 178 -4.58 -1.23 1.04
CA ASP A 178 -3.32 -0.78 0.45
C ASP A 178 -2.98 -1.34 -0.93
N ASN A 179 -3.79 -2.22 -1.52
CA ASN A 179 -3.52 -2.71 -2.87
C ASN A 179 -3.71 -1.63 -3.94
N VAL A 180 -4.66 -0.72 -3.75
CA VAL A 180 -4.86 0.41 -4.66
C VAL A 180 -5.14 1.65 -3.83
N LEU A 181 -4.23 2.63 -3.87
CA LEU A 181 -4.35 3.87 -3.12
C LEU A 181 -5.11 4.93 -3.91
N GLY A 182 -5.74 5.87 -3.20
CA GLY A 182 -6.42 7.02 -3.81
C GLY A 182 -5.45 7.98 -4.50
N HIS A 183 -4.24 8.09 -3.96
CA HIS A 183 -3.15 8.89 -4.53
C HIS A 183 -1.84 8.11 -4.47
N GLY A 184 -0.93 8.41 -5.39
CA GLY A 184 0.35 7.71 -5.46
C GLY A 184 0.19 6.24 -5.88
N THR A 185 1.18 5.42 -5.50
CA THR A 185 1.28 3.99 -5.81
C THR A 185 1.55 3.23 -4.51
N SER A 186 1.13 1.97 -4.45
CA SER A 186 1.37 1.12 -3.29
C SER A 186 2.81 0.62 -3.20
N ALA A 187 3.30 0.46 -1.97
CA ALA A 187 4.48 -0.35 -1.68
C ALA A 187 4.14 -1.84 -1.86
N VAL A 188 5.12 -2.66 -2.26
CA VAL A 188 4.87 -4.07 -2.58
C VAL A 188 5.96 -4.95 -1.99
N GLU A 189 5.57 -6.03 -1.31
CA GLU A 189 6.47 -7.09 -0.85
C GLU A 189 6.88 -8.02 -2.02
N GLN A 190 5.93 -8.31 -2.93
CA GLN A 190 6.13 -9.23 -4.04
C GLN A 190 5.46 -8.69 -5.31
N LEU A 191 6.25 -8.07 -6.20
CA LEU A 191 5.72 -7.38 -7.38
C LEU A 191 4.95 -8.29 -8.34
N GLY A 192 5.43 -9.53 -8.56
CA GLY A 192 4.77 -10.49 -9.45
C GLY A 192 3.35 -10.81 -8.98
N LEU A 193 3.25 -11.25 -7.73
CA LEU A 193 1.98 -11.56 -7.06
C LEU A 193 1.05 -10.34 -6.98
N TYR A 194 1.60 -9.17 -6.64
CA TYR A 194 0.83 -7.92 -6.62
C TYR A 194 0.21 -7.60 -7.99
N MET A 195 0.97 -7.76 -9.09
CA MET A 195 0.43 -7.52 -10.44
C MET A 195 -0.65 -8.54 -10.84
N GLU A 196 -0.56 -9.78 -10.37
CA GLU A 196 -1.63 -10.78 -10.53
C GLU A 196 -2.87 -10.40 -9.72
N THR A 197 -2.68 -10.00 -8.47
CA THR A 197 -3.72 -9.44 -7.61
C THR A 197 -4.42 -8.27 -8.28
N LEU A 198 -3.70 -7.29 -8.83
CA LEU A 198 -4.31 -6.15 -9.52
C LEU A 198 -5.21 -6.60 -10.69
N ARG A 199 -4.79 -7.60 -11.48
CA ARG A 199 -5.64 -8.17 -12.54
C ARG A 199 -6.87 -8.88 -11.97
N LYS A 200 -6.72 -9.60 -10.85
CA LYS A 200 -7.83 -10.25 -10.14
C LYS A 200 -8.84 -9.23 -9.61
N LEU A 201 -8.37 -8.13 -9.02
CA LEU A 201 -9.21 -7.04 -8.51
C LEU A 201 -9.93 -6.33 -9.66
N GLN A 202 -9.26 -6.09 -10.79
CA GLN A 202 -9.88 -5.53 -11.99
C GLN A 202 -11.01 -6.42 -12.52
N ALA A 203 -10.82 -7.74 -12.51
CA ALA A 203 -11.82 -8.70 -12.96
C ALA A 203 -13.08 -8.74 -12.08
N GLN A 204 -13.05 -8.16 -10.86
CA GLN A 204 -14.25 -8.01 -10.03
C GLN A 204 -15.25 -7.00 -10.62
N GLY A 205 -14.83 -6.14 -11.55
CA GLY A 205 -15.75 -5.22 -12.24
C GLY A 205 -16.24 -4.03 -11.40
N CYS A 206 -15.66 -3.82 -10.21
CA CYS A 206 -16.00 -2.70 -9.34
C CYS A 206 -15.66 -1.36 -10.01
N LYS A 207 -16.57 -0.39 -9.90
CA LYS A 207 -16.41 0.94 -10.48
C LYS A 207 -15.65 1.88 -9.55
N THR A 208 -16.06 1.90 -8.28
CA THR A 208 -15.51 2.80 -7.26
C THR A 208 -14.56 2.05 -6.34
N GLY A 209 -13.44 2.68 -5.98
CA GLY A 209 -12.52 2.21 -4.96
C GLY A 209 -12.56 3.07 -3.71
N TYR A 210 -12.64 2.43 -2.54
CA TYR A 210 -12.49 3.00 -1.21
C TYR A 210 -11.13 2.58 -0.64
N PRO A 211 -10.07 3.36 -0.89
CA PRO A 211 -8.71 3.01 -0.51
C PRO A 211 -8.44 3.25 0.97
N ALA A 212 -7.55 2.48 1.59
CA ALA A 212 -7.16 2.80 2.96
C ALA A 212 -6.39 4.12 3.08
N HIS A 213 -5.80 4.65 1.99
CA HIS A 213 -5.19 5.97 1.98
C HIS A 213 -5.59 6.78 0.75
N GLY A 214 -5.83 8.07 0.96
CA GLY A 214 -6.19 9.02 -0.09
C GLY A 214 -7.70 9.14 -0.34
N ALA A 215 -8.05 9.83 -1.43
CA ALA A 215 -9.46 10.08 -1.76
C ALA A 215 -10.10 8.85 -2.41
N VAL A 216 -11.44 8.84 -2.44
CA VAL A 216 -12.22 7.85 -3.20
C VAL A 216 -11.73 7.81 -4.65
N ILE A 217 -11.63 6.60 -5.20
CA ILE A 217 -11.22 6.35 -6.59
C ILE A 217 -12.51 6.21 -7.43
N PRO A 218 -12.89 7.20 -8.25
CA PRO A 218 -14.15 7.14 -9.00
C PRO A 218 -14.12 6.14 -10.17
N ASP A 219 -12.94 5.87 -10.71
CA ASP A 219 -12.70 4.88 -11.76
C ASP A 219 -11.57 3.94 -11.35
N LEU A 220 -11.95 2.89 -10.62
CA LEU A 220 -11.03 1.88 -10.11
C LEU A 220 -10.35 1.10 -11.24
N ASN A 221 -11.07 0.82 -12.33
CA ASN A 221 -10.51 0.09 -13.47
C ASN A 221 -9.41 0.89 -14.18
N LEU A 222 -9.61 2.19 -14.37
CA LEU A 222 -8.59 3.07 -14.92
C LEU A 222 -7.38 3.18 -13.98
N LYS A 223 -7.62 3.32 -12.66
CA LYS A 223 -6.56 3.38 -11.66
C LYS A 223 -5.70 2.12 -11.69
N ILE A 224 -6.31 0.93 -11.64
CA ILE A 224 -5.60 -0.36 -11.72
C ILE A 224 -4.84 -0.49 -13.05
N SER A 225 -5.47 -0.15 -14.18
CA SER A 225 -4.81 -0.21 -15.50
C SER A 225 -3.58 0.70 -15.56
N THR A 226 -3.66 1.88 -14.95
CA THR A 226 -2.56 2.83 -14.86
C THR A 226 -1.42 2.28 -14.01
N GLU A 227 -1.70 1.71 -12.84
CA GLU A 227 -0.70 1.06 -11.99
C GLU A 227 0.00 -0.09 -12.74
N LEU A 228 -0.77 -1.01 -13.35
CA LEU A 228 -0.23 -2.12 -14.14
C LEU A 228 0.66 -1.64 -15.29
N ALA A 229 0.23 -0.59 -16.02
CA ALA A 229 1.01 0.00 -17.09
C ALA A 229 2.33 0.60 -16.60
N GLN A 230 2.33 1.27 -15.45
CA GLN A 230 3.54 1.82 -14.83
C GLN A 230 4.53 0.73 -14.42
N LYS A 231 4.07 -0.34 -13.75
CA LYS A 231 4.94 -1.46 -13.36
C LYS A 231 5.49 -2.20 -14.60
N THR A 232 4.66 -2.45 -15.60
CA THR A 232 5.08 -3.04 -16.88
C THR A 232 6.09 -2.17 -17.63
N ARG A 233 5.90 -0.84 -17.63
CA ARG A 233 6.88 0.09 -18.22
C ARG A 233 8.22 0.01 -17.51
N ARG A 234 8.21 -0.12 -16.18
CA ARG A 234 9.44 -0.26 -15.40
C ARG A 234 10.20 -1.55 -15.74
N GLU A 235 9.50 -2.69 -15.85
CA GLU A 235 10.10 -3.95 -16.31
C GLU A 235 10.78 -3.78 -17.68
N LYS A 236 10.09 -3.16 -18.64
CA LYS A 236 10.63 -2.89 -19.97
C LYS A 236 11.87 -2.00 -19.94
N GLN A 237 11.88 -0.96 -19.09
CA GLN A 237 13.05 -0.09 -18.90
C GLN A 237 14.24 -0.86 -18.32
N CYS A 238 14.01 -1.71 -17.32
CA CYS A 238 15.02 -2.57 -16.71
C CYS A 238 15.65 -3.51 -17.75
N LEU A 239 14.83 -4.23 -18.51
CA LEU A 239 15.29 -5.13 -19.57
C LEU A 239 16.06 -4.39 -20.67
N ALA A 240 15.58 -3.23 -21.10
CA ALA A 240 16.24 -2.42 -22.11
C ALA A 240 17.62 -1.93 -21.64
N ALA A 241 17.74 -1.52 -20.37
CA ALA A 241 19.01 -1.10 -19.77
C ALA A 241 20.00 -2.25 -19.71
N LEU A 242 19.59 -3.42 -19.21
CA LEU A 242 20.42 -4.63 -19.18
C LEU A 242 20.86 -5.07 -20.59
N GLY A 243 19.97 -4.96 -21.58
CA GLY A 243 20.27 -5.24 -22.98
C GLY A 243 21.32 -4.30 -23.59
N ARG A 244 21.29 -3.00 -23.25
CA ARG A 244 22.33 -2.02 -23.67
C ARG A 244 23.68 -2.35 -23.05
N ILE A 245 23.71 -2.57 -21.74
CA ILE A 245 24.92 -2.95 -21.00
C ILE A 245 25.57 -4.20 -21.60
N ARG A 246 24.75 -5.19 -21.98
CA ARG A 246 25.22 -6.43 -22.61
C ARG A 246 25.86 -6.20 -23.97
N LYS A 247 25.31 -5.30 -24.80
CA LYS A 247 25.87 -4.95 -26.12
C LYS A 247 27.18 -4.18 -26.00
N GLU A 248 27.29 -3.29 -25.02
CA GLU A 248 28.49 -2.46 -24.82
C GLU A 248 29.68 -3.27 -24.28
N LYS A 249 29.45 -4.26 -23.42
CA LYS A 249 30.50 -5.10 -22.81
C LYS A 249 30.88 -6.34 -23.65
N SER A 250 30.88 -6.23 -24.98
CA SER A 250 31.10 -7.33 -25.96
C SER A 250 32.49 -8.04 -25.93
N SER A 251 33.23 -7.99 -24.82
CA SER A 251 34.53 -8.65 -24.61
C SER A 251 34.43 -9.91 -23.74
N GLY A 252 33.65 -10.92 -24.16
CA GLY A 252 33.69 -12.30 -23.61
C GLY A 252 33.31 -12.49 -22.13
N GLN A 253 33.08 -11.42 -21.37
CA GLN A 253 32.70 -11.45 -19.97
C GLN A 253 31.19 -11.24 -19.84
N LEU A 254 30.54 -12.04 -18.98
CA LEU A 254 29.13 -11.85 -18.66
C LEU A 254 28.90 -10.41 -18.16
N ALA A 255 28.17 -9.63 -18.95
CA ALA A 255 27.87 -8.23 -18.70
C ALA A 255 26.81 -8.10 -17.60
N SER A 256 27.24 -8.28 -16.36
CA SER A 256 26.39 -8.13 -15.17
C SER A 256 26.61 -6.78 -14.50
N VAL A 257 25.59 -6.26 -13.81
CA VAL A 257 25.64 -4.99 -13.07
C VAL A 257 25.00 -5.10 -11.69
N THR A 258 25.42 -4.27 -10.76
CA THR A 258 24.73 -4.08 -9.48
C THR A 258 23.41 -3.33 -9.68
N VAL A 259 22.55 -3.31 -8.65
CA VAL A 259 21.30 -2.54 -8.69
C VAL A 259 21.58 -1.04 -8.80
N SER A 260 22.59 -0.54 -8.08
CA SER A 260 23.00 0.87 -8.16
C SER A 260 23.44 1.25 -9.58
N GLU A 261 24.30 0.45 -10.22
CA GLU A 261 24.74 0.68 -11.59
C GLU A 261 23.57 0.66 -12.58
N LEU A 262 22.59 -0.22 -12.37
CA LEU A 262 21.40 -0.28 -13.21
C LEU A 262 20.52 0.97 -13.04
N ILE A 263 20.40 1.48 -11.80
CA ILE A 263 19.69 2.73 -11.52
C ILE A 263 20.38 3.89 -12.22
N ASP A 264 21.71 3.97 -12.18
CA ASP A 264 22.47 5.02 -12.88
C ASP A 264 22.20 5.01 -14.39
N VAL A 265 22.09 3.82 -14.99
CA VAL A 265 21.77 3.69 -16.43
C VAL A 265 20.34 4.14 -16.75
N ILE A 266 19.38 3.94 -15.83
CA ILE A 266 17.97 4.25 -16.08
C ILE A 266 17.62 5.70 -15.72
N HIS A 267 18.20 6.22 -14.64
CA HIS A 267 17.84 7.49 -14.01
C HIS A 267 18.94 8.56 -14.09
N GLY A 268 20.15 8.19 -14.51
CA GLY A 268 21.34 9.02 -14.40
C GLY A 268 21.94 9.00 -13.00
N THR A 269 23.11 9.61 -12.86
CA THR A 269 23.89 9.64 -11.61
C THR A 269 23.47 10.77 -10.66
N CYS A 270 22.62 11.69 -11.12
CA CYS A 270 22.24 12.90 -10.37
C CYS A 270 21.04 12.68 -9.41
N VAL A 271 20.70 11.43 -9.11
CA VAL A 271 19.65 11.13 -8.13
C VAL A 271 20.20 11.28 -6.73
N ASP A 272 19.43 11.93 -5.85
CA ASP A 272 19.73 12.02 -4.43
C ASP A 272 19.99 10.63 -3.81
N GLU A 273 21.03 10.54 -2.97
CA GLU A 273 21.53 9.28 -2.43
C GLU A 273 20.54 8.61 -1.47
N GLU A 274 19.75 9.41 -0.74
CA GLU A 274 18.74 8.90 0.18
C GLU A 274 17.53 8.37 -0.59
N VAL A 275 17.05 9.13 -1.60
CA VAL A 275 15.99 8.67 -2.51
C VAL A 275 16.39 7.38 -3.22
N ARG A 276 17.65 7.28 -3.64
CA ARG A 276 18.21 6.07 -4.25
C ARG A 276 18.06 4.87 -3.32
N LYS A 277 18.59 4.94 -2.11
CA LYS A 277 18.60 3.81 -1.15
C LYS A 277 17.23 3.47 -0.60
N MET A 278 16.41 4.47 -0.31
CA MET A 278 15.14 4.27 0.38
C MET A 278 13.99 3.93 -0.55
N ALA A 279 14.08 4.26 -1.84
CA ALA A 279 12.97 4.07 -2.78
C ALA A 279 13.38 3.34 -4.07
N LEU A 280 14.43 3.80 -4.76
CA LEU A 280 14.75 3.24 -6.08
C LEU A 280 15.39 1.86 -6.03
N GLU A 281 16.33 1.63 -5.11
CA GLU A 281 17.02 0.34 -4.95
C GLU A 281 16.05 -0.78 -4.56
N PRO A 282 15.24 -0.65 -3.49
CA PRO A 282 14.28 -1.70 -3.12
C PRO A 282 13.30 -2.00 -4.24
N PHE A 283 12.78 -0.96 -4.90
CA PHE A 283 11.85 -1.14 -6.01
C PHE A 283 12.52 -1.83 -7.23
N MET A 284 13.75 -1.45 -7.56
CA MET A 284 14.50 -2.09 -8.65
C MET A 284 14.82 -3.55 -8.33
N GLU A 285 15.11 -3.88 -7.07
CA GLU A 285 15.30 -5.26 -6.63
C GLU A 285 14.04 -6.10 -6.83
N GLU A 286 12.86 -5.59 -6.48
CA GLU A 286 11.59 -6.30 -6.70
C GLU A 286 11.29 -6.49 -8.19
N VAL A 287 11.58 -5.49 -9.02
CA VAL A 287 11.47 -5.61 -10.48
C VAL A 287 12.39 -6.71 -11.00
N LEU A 288 13.64 -6.74 -10.56
CA LEU A 288 14.61 -7.75 -10.97
C LEU A 288 14.26 -9.15 -10.46
N ARG A 289 13.74 -9.27 -9.24
CA ARG A 289 13.26 -10.54 -8.67
C ARG A 289 12.13 -11.10 -9.51
N LYS A 290 11.10 -10.30 -9.79
CA LYS A 290 10.00 -10.70 -10.68
C LYS A 290 10.51 -11.09 -12.07
N LEU A 291 11.41 -10.30 -12.68
CA LEU A 291 11.96 -10.63 -13.99
C LEU A 291 12.77 -11.93 -14.00
N ALA A 292 13.36 -12.32 -12.87
CA ALA A 292 14.03 -13.61 -12.72
C ALA A 292 13.04 -14.77 -12.58
N GLU A 293 11.94 -14.57 -11.85
CA GLU A 293 10.81 -15.53 -11.80
C GLU A 293 10.21 -15.74 -13.20
N ASP A 294 10.08 -14.66 -13.99
CA ASP A 294 9.66 -14.70 -15.40
C ASP A 294 10.72 -15.36 -16.33
N GLY A 295 11.91 -15.73 -15.83
CA GLY A 295 13.00 -16.30 -16.62
C GLY A 295 13.67 -15.34 -17.61
N LYS A 296 13.53 -14.02 -17.43
CA LYS A 296 14.07 -12.98 -18.33
C LYS A 296 15.45 -12.47 -17.92
N VAL A 297 15.75 -12.49 -16.63
CA VAL A 297 17.05 -12.09 -16.07
C VAL A 297 17.55 -13.15 -15.10
N ALA A 298 18.83 -13.11 -14.78
CA ALA A 298 19.42 -13.90 -13.71
C ALA A 298 20.42 -13.05 -12.92
N PHE A 299 20.83 -13.56 -11.76
CA PHE A 299 21.87 -12.94 -10.94
C PHE A 299 23.00 -13.91 -10.66
N ARG A 300 24.15 -13.34 -10.30
CA ARG A 300 25.29 -14.07 -9.74
C ARG A 300 25.82 -13.32 -8.52
N VAL A 301 26.36 -14.07 -7.58
CA VAL A 301 27.03 -13.51 -6.40
C VAL A 301 28.52 -13.83 -6.49
N ARG A 302 29.38 -12.82 -6.45
CA ARG A 302 30.84 -12.98 -6.43
C ARG A 302 31.41 -12.10 -5.32
N LYS A 303 32.18 -12.70 -4.40
CA LYS A 303 32.76 -12.00 -3.24
C LYS A 303 31.73 -11.16 -2.46
N GLY A 304 30.52 -11.70 -2.28
CA GLY A 304 29.41 -11.01 -1.59
C GLY A 304 28.66 -9.98 -2.42
N VAL A 305 29.08 -9.67 -3.64
CA VAL A 305 28.39 -8.69 -4.49
C VAL A 305 27.42 -9.40 -5.43
N LYS A 306 26.13 -9.07 -5.31
CA LYS A 306 25.06 -9.52 -6.22
C LYS A 306 25.04 -8.64 -7.47
N THR A 307 25.08 -9.28 -8.64
CA THR A 307 24.99 -8.59 -9.93
C THR A 307 23.99 -9.31 -10.84
N TRP A 308 23.26 -8.54 -11.64
CA TRP A 308 22.16 -8.98 -12.50
C TRP A 308 22.53 -8.86 -13.98
N PHE A 309 21.98 -9.75 -14.81
CA PHE A 309 22.18 -9.76 -16.26
C PHE A 309 20.94 -10.32 -16.97
N ALA A 310 20.70 -9.88 -18.20
CA ALA A 310 19.62 -10.40 -19.04
C ALA A 310 19.97 -11.78 -19.64
N LEU A 311 18.99 -12.67 -19.71
CA LEU A 311 19.13 -14.02 -20.29
C LEU A 311 18.86 -14.06 -21.81
N ALA A 312 18.11 -13.08 -22.33
CA ALA A 312 17.82 -12.88 -23.75
C ALA A 312 18.29 -11.51 -24.21
#